data_AF-A0A173LUX6-F1
#
_entry.id   AF-A0A173LUX6-F1
#
_cell.length_a   1.000
_cell.length_b   1.000
_cell.length_c   1.000
_cell.angle_alpha   90.00
_cell.angle_beta   90.00
_cell.angle_gamma   90.00
#
_symmetry.space_group_name_H-M   'P 1'
#
loop_
_entity.id
_entity.type
_entity.pdbx_description
1 polymer ?
#
loop_
_entity_poly.entity_id
_entity_poly.type
_entity_poly.pdbx_seq_one_letter_code
_entity_poly.pdbx_strand_id
1 'polypeptide(L)'
;MVDVLHKWGNLLRIFVRSRFIRSASVAHDDLGEVSALSQLLAMLLAAGLSPQQALMHARVERDAFFDNKPPTPLALLAQVWRLGLELGASMKDLLVSLSHALAHASQNSREARSQLAGPQAATRLVMILPGIAILGAMAAGYNPLAFLLLQPVGWFLLVVAAGLMWLAHTWSASLVAAAEPTTWAIGMPTEVMAMSLRSGASLRHARHCAQEIADNYLTDHSELEQCDVFMELSTRTGVALSDLLHAHAELLRDRARNSSRESIERLGVKLMIPLGVCVLPAFIAVGVLPLVASVISSTTLK
;
A
#
# COMPACT_ATOMS: atom_id res chain seq x y z
N MET A 1 39.03 -5.70 5.36
CA MET A 1 38.10 -5.83 6.51
C MET A 1 36.96 -4.81 6.48
N VAL A 2 37.16 -3.60 5.90
CA VAL A 2 36.12 -2.57 5.69
C VAL A 2 35.08 -2.96 4.63
N ASP A 3 35.48 -3.68 3.57
CA ASP A 3 34.56 -4.10 2.49
C ASP A 3 33.50 -5.12 2.91
N VAL A 4 33.79 -5.94 3.92
CA VAL A 4 32.82 -6.93 4.44
C VAL A 4 31.75 -6.21 5.26
N LEU A 5 32.12 -5.22 6.08
CA LEU A 5 31.17 -4.37 6.83
C LEU A 5 30.24 -3.56 5.92
N HIS A 6 30.72 -3.08 4.77
CA HIS A 6 29.88 -2.38 3.78
C HIS A 6 28.92 -3.32 3.04
N LYS A 7 29.33 -4.59 2.84
CA LYS A 7 28.50 -5.65 2.25
C LYS A 7 27.39 -6.11 3.21
N TRP A 8 27.68 -6.21 4.51
CA TRP A 8 26.69 -6.53 5.54
C TRP A 8 25.70 -5.39 5.78
N GLY A 9 26.11 -4.12 5.69
CA GLY A 9 25.20 -2.97 5.75
C GLY A 9 24.19 -2.91 4.59
N ASN A 10 24.60 -3.33 3.38
CA ASN A 10 23.72 -3.43 2.22
C ASN A 10 22.79 -4.66 2.29
N LEU A 11 23.26 -5.80 2.82
CA LEU A 11 22.41 -6.97 3.07
C LEU A 11 21.37 -6.69 4.15
N LEU A 12 21.71 -5.92 5.19
CA LEU A 12 20.75 -5.48 6.21
C LEU A 12 19.66 -4.57 5.62
N ARG A 13 20.02 -3.66 4.70
CA ARG A 13 19.05 -2.82 3.97
C ARG A 13 18.14 -3.62 3.03
N ILE A 14 18.65 -4.69 2.41
CA ILE A 14 17.86 -5.61 1.57
C ILE A 14 16.89 -6.42 2.44
N PHE A 15 17.31 -6.84 3.64
CA PHE A 15 16.49 -7.61 4.58
C PHE A 15 15.42 -6.77 5.29
N VAL A 16 15.71 -5.48 5.55
CA VAL A 16 14.71 -4.54 6.08
C VAL A 16 13.68 -4.14 5.00
N ARG A 17 14.08 -4.08 3.72
CA ARG A 17 13.20 -3.71 2.60
C ARG A 17 12.31 -4.87 2.11
N SER A 18 12.74 -6.13 2.24
CA SER A 18 11.88 -7.29 1.95
C SER A 18 10.71 -7.44 2.94
N ARG A 19 10.83 -6.85 4.14
CA ARG A 19 9.74 -6.77 5.14
C ARG A 19 8.63 -5.80 4.71
N PHE A 20 8.96 -4.78 3.91
CA PHE A 20 8.05 -3.67 3.55
C PHE A 20 7.15 -4.00 2.34
N ILE A 21 7.67 -4.70 1.33
CA ILE A 21 6.86 -5.20 0.21
C ILE A 21 5.88 -6.28 0.70
N ARG A 22 6.29 -7.07 1.71
CA ARG A 22 5.42 -8.04 2.37
C ARG A 22 4.39 -7.36 3.28
N SER A 23 4.71 -6.25 3.95
CA SER A 23 3.74 -5.53 4.79
C SER A 23 2.67 -4.81 3.97
N ALA A 24 3.01 -4.23 2.82
CA ALA A 24 2.01 -3.64 1.92
C ALA A 24 1.10 -4.75 1.36
N SER A 25 1.63 -5.83 0.78
CA SER A 25 0.81 -6.94 0.29
C SER A 25 -0.11 -7.56 1.36
N VAL A 26 0.35 -7.65 2.61
CA VAL A 26 -0.44 -8.20 3.73
C VAL A 26 -1.49 -7.19 4.21
N ALA A 27 -1.18 -5.89 4.28
CA ALA A 27 -2.14 -4.85 4.67
C ALA A 27 -3.30 -4.69 3.67
N HIS A 28 -3.09 -4.96 2.38
CA HIS A 28 -4.13 -4.86 1.35
C HIS A 28 -5.06 -6.07 1.27
N ASP A 29 -4.57 -7.28 1.60
CA ASP A 29 -5.46 -8.43 1.83
C ASP A 29 -6.28 -8.20 3.10
N ASP A 30 -5.64 -7.67 4.16
CA ASP A 30 -6.28 -7.32 5.44
C ASP A 30 -7.40 -6.28 5.28
N LEU A 31 -7.22 -5.20 4.50
CA LEU A 31 -8.28 -4.22 4.23
C LEU A 31 -9.53 -4.83 3.58
N GLY A 32 -9.35 -5.76 2.65
CA GLY A 32 -10.45 -6.45 1.97
C GLY A 32 -11.19 -7.40 2.89
N GLU A 33 -10.45 -8.18 3.68
CA GLU A 33 -11.01 -9.11 4.67
C GLU A 33 -11.74 -8.37 5.78
N VAL A 34 -11.16 -7.29 6.34
CA VAL A 34 -11.77 -6.49 7.40
C VAL A 34 -12.97 -5.71 6.88
N SER A 35 -12.96 -5.22 5.64
CA SER A 35 -14.15 -4.63 5.00
C SER A 35 -15.29 -5.65 4.92
N ALA A 36 -15.04 -6.87 4.43
CA ALA A 36 -16.05 -7.93 4.36
C ALA A 36 -16.56 -8.31 5.77
N LEU A 37 -15.67 -8.40 6.76
CA LEU A 37 -16.02 -8.66 8.16
C LEU A 37 -16.93 -7.56 8.71
N SER A 38 -16.58 -6.29 8.50
CA SER A 38 -17.37 -5.15 8.98
C SER A 38 -18.77 -5.13 8.35
N GLN A 39 -18.89 -5.47 7.06
CA GLN A 39 -20.16 -5.56 6.36
C GLN A 39 -21.00 -6.74 6.86
N LEU A 40 -20.39 -7.90 7.10
CA LEU A 40 -21.05 -9.06 7.70
C LEU A 40 -21.61 -8.71 9.09
N LEU A 41 -20.79 -8.09 9.94
CA LEU A 41 -21.21 -7.67 11.27
C LEU A 41 -22.36 -6.64 11.22
N ALA A 42 -22.29 -5.67 10.31
CA ALA A 42 -23.37 -4.72 10.07
C ALA A 42 -24.68 -5.42 9.66
N MET A 43 -24.61 -6.40 8.76
CA MET A 43 -25.77 -7.21 8.33
C MET A 43 -26.36 -8.03 9.48
N LEU A 44 -25.52 -8.65 10.32
CA LEU A 44 -25.97 -9.43 11.47
C LEU A 44 -26.68 -8.55 12.51
N LEU A 45 -26.15 -7.36 12.79
CA LEU A 45 -26.78 -6.40 13.69
C LEU A 45 -28.08 -5.83 13.10
N ALA A 46 -28.13 -5.59 11.79
CA ALA A 46 -29.36 -5.18 11.11
C ALA A 46 -30.45 -6.27 11.17
N ALA A 47 -30.05 -7.55 11.23
CA ALA A 47 -30.95 -8.68 11.45
C ALA A 47 -31.45 -8.81 12.90
N GLY A 48 -31.04 -7.92 13.80
CA GLY A 48 -31.48 -7.88 15.21
C GLY A 48 -30.65 -8.75 16.16
N LEU A 49 -29.52 -9.30 15.72
CA LEU A 49 -28.60 -10.02 16.60
C LEU A 49 -27.91 -9.05 17.57
N SER A 50 -27.62 -9.51 18.78
CA SER A 50 -26.81 -8.72 19.71
C SER A 50 -25.35 -8.62 19.23
N PRO A 51 -24.59 -7.59 19.64
CA PRO A 51 -23.17 -7.46 19.29
C PRO A 51 -22.36 -8.74 19.60
N GLN A 52 -22.62 -9.39 20.74
CA GLN A 52 -21.96 -10.63 21.12
C GLN A 52 -22.34 -11.79 20.18
N GLN A 53 -23.61 -11.90 19.80
CA GLN A 53 -24.05 -12.92 18.85
C GLN A 53 -23.46 -12.69 17.45
N ALA A 54 -23.37 -11.44 17.01
CA ALA A 54 -22.79 -11.11 15.71
C ALA A 54 -21.32 -11.54 15.61
N LEU A 55 -20.49 -11.29 16.63
CA LEU A 55 -19.09 -11.74 16.67
C LEU A 55 -18.98 -13.27 16.67
N MET A 56 -19.83 -13.96 17.45
CA MET A 56 -19.86 -15.43 17.49
C MET A 56 -20.23 -16.03 16.13
N HIS A 57 -21.24 -15.46 15.43
CA HIS A 57 -21.66 -15.93 14.11
C HIS A 57 -20.64 -15.61 13.02
N ALA A 58 -19.91 -14.51 13.14
CA ALA A 58 -18.77 -14.19 12.28
C ALA A 58 -17.54 -15.08 12.57
N ARG A 59 -17.59 -15.98 13.56
CA ARG A 59 -16.48 -16.84 14.01
C ARG A 59 -15.22 -16.04 14.39
N VAL A 60 -15.42 -14.84 14.93
CA VAL A 60 -14.34 -13.99 15.40
C VAL A 60 -14.07 -14.29 16.86
N GLU A 61 -12.84 -14.69 17.18
CA GLU A 61 -12.42 -14.86 18.57
C GLU A 61 -12.36 -13.50 19.26
N ARG A 62 -13.18 -13.32 20.30
CA ARG A 62 -13.43 -12.02 20.92
C ARG A 62 -12.16 -11.38 21.47
N ASP A 63 -11.35 -12.16 22.19
CA ASP A 63 -10.15 -11.64 22.85
C ASP A 63 -9.11 -11.25 21.81
N ALA A 64 -8.92 -12.10 20.79
CA ALA A 64 -8.05 -11.81 19.66
C ALA A 64 -8.49 -10.57 18.86
N PHE A 65 -9.80 -10.32 18.74
CA PHE A 65 -10.33 -9.15 18.05
C PHE A 65 -9.98 -7.83 18.76
N PHE A 66 -10.14 -7.78 20.08
CA PHE A 66 -9.85 -6.57 20.86
C PHE A 66 -8.37 -6.39 21.25
N ASP A 67 -7.54 -7.43 21.14
CA ASP A 67 -6.09 -7.36 21.41
C ASP A 67 -5.26 -6.79 20.24
N ASN A 68 -5.88 -6.52 19.10
CA ASN A 68 -5.19 -5.92 17.96
C ASN A 68 -4.69 -4.51 18.29
N LYS A 69 -3.41 -4.26 17.99
CA LYS A 69 -2.78 -2.96 18.25
C LYS A 69 -2.91 -2.03 17.03
N PRO A 70 -3.16 -0.73 17.23
CA PRO A 70 -3.08 0.25 16.15
C PRO A 70 -1.67 0.27 15.54
N PRO A 71 -1.50 0.61 14.24
CA PRO A 71 -2.49 1.15 13.31
C PRO A 71 -3.01 0.11 12.29
N THR A 72 -3.64 -0.99 12.71
CA THR A 72 -4.20 -1.98 11.76
C THR A 72 -5.69 -1.74 11.46
N PRO A 73 -6.20 -2.13 10.27
CA PRO A 73 -7.63 -2.04 9.94
C PRO A 73 -8.52 -2.80 10.94
N LEU A 74 -8.08 -3.99 11.37
CA LEU A 74 -8.80 -4.78 12.36
C LEU A 74 -8.84 -4.09 13.74
N ALA A 75 -7.75 -3.43 14.15
CA ALA A 75 -7.74 -2.63 15.36
C ALA A 75 -8.72 -1.44 15.25
N LEU A 76 -8.82 -0.79 14.09
CA LEU A 76 -9.78 0.31 13.89
C LEU A 76 -11.21 -0.20 14.05
N LEU A 77 -11.53 -1.34 13.43
CA LEU A 77 -12.84 -1.97 13.56
C LEU A 77 -13.14 -2.33 15.02
N ALA A 78 -12.17 -2.88 15.76
CA ALA A 78 -12.32 -3.18 17.18
C ALA A 78 -12.51 -1.91 18.03
N GLN A 79 -11.81 -0.80 17.72
CA GLN A 79 -11.93 0.46 18.43
C GLN A 79 -13.29 1.14 18.17
N VAL A 80 -13.74 1.20 16.91
CA VAL A 80 -15.08 1.69 16.55
C VAL A 80 -16.17 0.83 17.18
N TRP A 81 -15.96 -0.49 17.23
CA TRP A 81 -16.86 -1.42 17.92
C TRP A 81 -16.95 -1.13 19.42
N ARG A 82 -15.82 -0.93 20.11
CA ARG A 82 -15.82 -0.53 21.54
C ARG A 82 -16.59 0.77 21.75
N LEU A 83 -16.32 1.75 20.90
CA LEU A 83 -16.99 3.05 20.96
C LEU A 83 -18.51 2.90 20.78
N GLY A 84 -18.96 2.06 19.84
CA GLY A 84 -20.38 1.80 19.64
C GLY A 84 -21.06 1.14 20.85
N LEU A 85 -20.34 0.29 21.59
CA LEU A 85 -20.85 -0.31 22.83
C LEU A 85 -20.93 0.71 23.96
N GLU A 86 -19.97 1.63 24.05
CA GLU A 86 -19.92 2.67 25.09
C GLU A 86 -20.99 3.76 24.89
N LEU A 87 -21.20 4.18 23.64
CA LEU A 87 -22.13 5.26 23.31
C LEU A 87 -23.59 4.82 23.27
N GLY A 88 -23.88 3.51 23.26
CA GLY A 88 -25.24 2.98 23.05
C GLY A 88 -25.85 3.41 21.70
N ALA A 89 -25.02 3.88 20.77
CA ALA A 89 -25.41 4.31 19.45
C ALA A 89 -26.00 3.14 18.64
N SER A 90 -26.69 3.43 17.54
CA SER A 90 -27.01 2.42 16.54
C SER A 90 -25.71 1.86 15.96
N MET A 91 -25.16 0.81 16.59
CA MET A 91 -23.95 0.08 16.15
C MET A 91 -24.00 -0.25 14.65
N LYS A 92 -25.20 -0.52 14.15
CA LYS A 92 -25.51 -0.66 12.73
C LYS A 92 -24.99 0.52 11.89
N ASP A 93 -25.32 1.76 12.24
CA ASP A 93 -24.95 2.94 11.46
C ASP A 93 -23.44 3.20 11.52
N LEU A 94 -22.82 2.94 12.68
CA LEU A 94 -21.36 3.00 12.86
C LEU A 94 -20.64 2.02 11.94
N LEU A 95 -21.08 0.77 11.94
CA LEU A 95 -20.46 -0.29 11.15
C LEU A 95 -20.76 -0.15 9.66
N VAL A 96 -21.92 0.38 9.27
CA VAL A 96 -22.23 0.67 7.87
C VAL A 96 -21.26 1.71 7.32
N SER A 97 -21.09 2.83 8.02
CA SER A 97 -20.19 3.89 7.56
C SER A 97 -18.71 3.46 7.62
N LEU A 98 -18.30 2.69 8.63
CA LEU A 98 -16.98 2.06 8.65
C LEU A 98 -16.80 1.07 7.49
N SER A 99 -17.84 0.27 7.18
CA SER A 99 -17.79 -0.68 6.06
C SER A 99 -17.63 0.03 4.72
N HIS A 100 -18.32 1.17 4.53
CA HIS A 100 -18.14 2.01 3.35
C HIS A 100 -16.72 2.57 3.29
N ALA A 101 -16.20 3.13 4.39
CA ALA A 101 -14.83 3.65 4.44
C ALA A 101 -13.79 2.56 4.08
N LEU A 102 -13.88 1.37 4.68
CA LEU A 102 -12.98 0.24 4.41
C LEU A 102 -13.16 -0.34 3.00
N ALA A 103 -14.39 -0.43 2.50
CA ALA A 103 -14.68 -0.91 1.15
C ALA A 103 -14.09 0.02 0.10
N HIS A 104 -14.25 1.34 0.29
CA HIS A 104 -13.65 2.34 -0.59
C HIS A 104 -12.12 2.27 -0.56
N ALA A 105 -11.51 2.11 0.62
CA ALA A 105 -10.05 1.93 0.74
C ALA A 105 -9.56 0.65 0.03
N SER A 106 -10.28 -0.47 0.20
CA SER A 106 -10.00 -1.75 -0.49
C SER A 106 -10.13 -1.62 -2.01
N GLN A 107 -11.20 -0.97 -2.49
CA GLN A 107 -11.45 -0.77 -3.92
C GLN A 107 -10.38 0.12 -4.57
N ASN A 108 -10.03 1.24 -3.93
CA ASN A 108 -8.94 2.11 -4.40
C ASN A 108 -7.63 1.34 -4.56
N SER A 109 -7.32 0.45 -3.61
CA SER A 109 -6.11 -0.39 -3.65
C SER A 109 -6.15 -1.43 -4.78
N ARG A 110 -7.33 -1.95 -5.12
CA ARG A 110 -7.51 -2.87 -6.26
C ARG A 110 -7.41 -2.15 -7.60
N GLU A 111 -8.01 -0.96 -7.71
CA GLU A 111 -7.91 -0.11 -8.90
C GLU A 111 -6.45 0.30 -9.15
N ALA A 112 -5.70 0.65 -8.10
CA ALA A 112 -4.26 0.90 -8.18
C ALA A 112 -3.49 -0.27 -8.80
N ARG A 113 -3.75 -1.50 -8.31
CA ARG A 113 -3.12 -2.72 -8.84
C ARG A 113 -3.46 -2.95 -10.31
N SER A 114 -4.71 -2.75 -10.68
CA SER A 114 -5.17 -2.92 -12.07
C SER A 114 -4.48 -1.92 -13.01
N GLN A 115 -4.41 -0.65 -12.63
CA GLN A 115 -3.77 0.40 -13.44
C GLN A 115 -2.26 0.21 -13.56
N LEU A 116 -1.60 -0.29 -12.50
CA LEU A 116 -0.16 -0.56 -12.50
C LEU A 116 0.20 -1.91 -13.15
N ALA A 117 -0.77 -2.78 -13.45
CA ALA A 117 -0.52 -4.08 -14.05
C ALA A 117 0.17 -3.96 -15.42
N GLY A 118 -0.20 -2.97 -16.24
CA GLY A 118 0.43 -2.72 -17.54
C GLY A 118 1.92 -2.36 -17.43
N PRO A 119 2.28 -1.26 -16.72
CA PRO A 119 3.67 -0.88 -16.49
C PRO A 119 4.51 -1.98 -15.81
N GLN A 120 3.93 -2.71 -14.84
CA GLN A 120 4.64 -3.80 -14.15
C GLN A 120 4.85 -5.01 -15.07
N ALA A 121 3.89 -5.36 -15.91
CA ALA A 121 4.04 -6.45 -16.89
C ALA A 121 5.16 -6.14 -17.89
N ALA A 122 5.22 -4.91 -18.41
CA ALA A 122 6.33 -4.48 -19.25
C ALA A 122 7.68 -4.59 -18.52
N THR A 123 7.73 -4.15 -17.27
CA THR A 123 8.95 -4.24 -16.45
C THR A 123 9.41 -5.69 -16.27
N ARG A 124 8.49 -6.63 -15.98
CA ARG A 124 8.82 -8.07 -15.89
C ARG A 124 9.29 -8.65 -17.23
N LEU A 125 8.65 -8.27 -18.33
CA LEU A 125 9.03 -8.72 -19.67
C LEU A 125 10.47 -8.32 -20.00
N VAL A 126 10.81 -7.04 -19.76
CA VAL A 126 12.16 -6.53 -20.04
C VAL A 126 13.19 -7.12 -19.08
N MET A 127 12.84 -7.41 -17.82
CA MET A 127 13.77 -8.10 -16.90
C MET A 127 14.12 -9.53 -17.34
N ILE A 128 13.23 -10.22 -18.07
CA ILE A 128 13.49 -11.57 -18.60
C ILE A 128 14.25 -11.51 -19.94
N LEU A 129 14.22 -10.36 -20.64
CA LEU A 129 14.82 -10.17 -21.96
C LEU A 129 16.31 -10.55 -22.05
N PRO A 130 17.20 -10.21 -21.10
CA PRO A 130 18.60 -10.64 -21.16
C PRO A 130 18.75 -12.17 -21.11
N GLY A 131 17.89 -12.86 -20.37
CA GLY A 131 17.86 -14.33 -20.34
C GLY A 131 17.45 -14.92 -21.69
N ILE A 132 16.44 -14.32 -22.33
CA ILE A 132 16.02 -14.70 -23.69
C ILE A 132 17.15 -14.46 -24.70
N ALA A 133 17.88 -13.34 -24.59
CA ALA A 133 19.00 -13.03 -25.48
C ALA A 133 20.15 -14.06 -25.35
N ILE A 134 20.49 -14.48 -24.14
CA ILE A 134 21.48 -15.56 -23.91
C ILE A 134 21.00 -16.86 -24.54
N LEU A 135 19.74 -17.25 -24.32
CA LEU A 135 19.17 -18.48 -24.89
C LEU A 135 19.17 -18.43 -26.42
N GLY A 136 18.80 -17.29 -27.02
CA GLY A 136 18.84 -17.09 -28.47
C GLY A 136 20.24 -17.20 -29.05
N ALA A 137 21.24 -16.62 -28.38
CA ALA A 137 22.64 -16.75 -28.78
C ALA A 137 23.16 -18.19 -28.68
N MET A 138 22.76 -18.94 -27.65
CA MET A 138 23.04 -20.38 -27.54
C MET A 138 22.39 -21.18 -28.67
N ALA A 139 21.14 -20.88 -29.02
CA ALA A 139 20.43 -21.53 -30.12
C ALA A 139 21.08 -21.24 -31.49
N ALA A 140 21.69 -20.07 -31.66
CA ALA A 140 22.45 -19.71 -32.86
C ALA A 140 23.86 -20.34 -32.91
N GLY A 141 24.24 -21.17 -31.92
CA GLY A 141 25.53 -21.87 -31.87
C GLY A 141 26.66 -21.08 -31.21
N TYR A 142 26.39 -19.88 -30.68
CA TYR A 142 27.38 -19.13 -29.89
C TYR A 142 27.35 -19.59 -28.43
N ASN A 143 28.48 -19.54 -27.74
CA ASN A 143 28.55 -19.91 -26.31
C ASN A 143 28.84 -18.68 -25.43
N PRO A 144 27.88 -17.75 -25.28
CA PRO A 144 28.07 -16.53 -24.49
C PRO A 144 28.28 -16.82 -23.01
N LEU A 145 27.74 -17.94 -22.50
CA LEU A 145 27.92 -18.38 -21.10
C LEU A 145 29.38 -18.70 -20.81
N ALA A 146 30.07 -19.38 -21.73
CA ALA A 146 31.50 -19.64 -21.60
C ALA A 146 32.29 -18.33 -21.51
N PHE A 147 32.00 -17.35 -22.37
CA PHE A 147 32.65 -16.04 -22.30
C PHE A 147 32.36 -15.31 -20.97
N LEU A 148 31.09 -15.28 -20.56
CA LEU A 148 30.65 -14.59 -19.33
C LEU A 148 31.25 -15.19 -18.05
N LEU A 149 31.37 -16.53 -17.98
CA LEU A 149 31.81 -17.24 -16.78
C LEU A 149 33.33 -17.46 -16.72
N LEU A 150 34.01 -17.58 -17.86
CA LEU A 150 35.44 -17.90 -17.91
C LEU A 150 36.34 -16.67 -18.05
N GLN A 151 35.83 -15.54 -18.55
CA GLN A 151 36.62 -14.32 -18.73
C GLN A 151 36.46 -13.34 -17.57
N PRO A 152 37.55 -12.69 -17.09
CA PRO A 152 37.45 -11.68 -16.02
C PRO A 152 36.60 -10.47 -16.44
N VAL A 153 36.60 -10.14 -17.74
CA VAL A 153 35.72 -9.11 -18.33
C VAL A 153 34.25 -9.53 -18.24
N GLY A 154 33.95 -10.82 -18.40
CA GLY A 154 32.60 -11.38 -18.26
C GLY A 154 32.05 -11.22 -16.85
N TRP A 155 32.86 -11.48 -15.84
CA TRP A 155 32.51 -11.26 -14.43
C TRP A 155 32.21 -9.79 -14.12
N PHE A 156 33.03 -8.87 -14.62
CA PHE A 156 32.77 -7.44 -14.47
C PHE A 156 31.42 -7.04 -15.07
N LEU A 157 31.12 -7.52 -16.27
CA LEU A 157 29.84 -7.27 -16.93
C LEU A 157 28.63 -7.85 -16.17
N LEU A 158 28.75 -9.05 -15.61
CA LEU A 158 27.71 -9.65 -14.77
C LEU A 158 27.44 -8.84 -13.52
N VAL A 159 28.49 -8.36 -12.83
CA VAL A 159 28.35 -7.52 -11.63
C VAL A 159 27.68 -6.20 -11.97
N VAL A 160 28.09 -5.53 -13.05
CA VAL A 160 27.48 -4.27 -13.50
C VAL A 160 26.00 -4.47 -13.82
N ALA A 161 25.66 -5.50 -14.58
CA ALA A 161 24.28 -5.80 -14.96
C ALA A 161 23.42 -6.17 -13.74
N ALA A 162 23.93 -6.99 -12.83
CA ALA A 162 23.24 -7.33 -11.59
C ALA A 162 23.01 -6.10 -10.71
N GLY A 163 23.99 -5.20 -10.62
CA GLY A 163 23.87 -3.92 -9.92
C GLY A 163 22.79 -3.01 -10.52
N LEU A 164 22.77 -2.87 -11.85
CA LEU A 164 21.75 -2.10 -12.57
C LEU A 164 20.35 -2.69 -12.40
N MET A 165 20.21 -4.03 -12.49
CA MET A 165 18.92 -4.70 -12.27
C MET A 165 18.44 -4.54 -10.83
N TRP A 166 19.33 -4.64 -9.85
CA TRP A 166 19.01 -4.42 -8.45
C TRP A 166 18.58 -2.97 -8.19
N LEU A 167 19.26 -2.00 -8.81
CA LEU A 167 18.89 -0.59 -8.74
C LEU A 167 17.52 -0.33 -9.38
N ALA A 168 17.28 -0.88 -10.57
CA ALA A 168 15.99 -0.78 -11.26
C ALA A 168 14.85 -1.33 -10.40
N HIS A 169 15.04 -2.53 -9.83
CA HIS A 169 14.04 -3.19 -9.01
C HIS A 169 13.74 -2.38 -7.73
N THR A 170 14.78 -1.90 -7.06
CA THR A 170 14.61 -1.14 -5.82
C THR A 170 14.04 0.26 -6.03
N TRP A 171 14.39 0.92 -7.12
CA TRP A 171 13.84 2.22 -7.48
C TRP A 171 12.36 2.10 -7.86
N SER A 172 12.00 1.13 -8.71
CA SER A 172 10.60 0.86 -9.05
C SER A 172 9.77 0.49 -7.82
N ALA A 173 10.29 -0.34 -6.92
CA ALA A 173 9.62 -0.67 -5.66
C ALA A 173 9.41 0.57 -4.77
N SER A 174 10.40 1.47 -4.73
CA SER A 174 10.29 2.73 -3.99
C SER A 174 9.26 3.69 -4.59
N LEU A 175 9.14 3.75 -5.92
CA LEU A 175 8.15 4.57 -6.61
C LEU A 175 6.73 4.06 -6.36
N VAL A 176 6.53 2.73 -6.37
CA VAL A 176 5.24 2.09 -6.03
C VAL A 176 4.88 2.38 -4.57
N ALA A 177 5.81 2.15 -3.64
CA ALA A 177 5.58 2.39 -2.21
C ALA A 177 5.30 3.86 -1.89
N ALA A 178 5.87 4.81 -2.64
CA ALA A 178 5.60 6.23 -2.47
C ALA A 178 4.25 6.68 -3.06
N ALA A 179 3.67 5.90 -3.97
CA ALA A 179 2.38 6.20 -4.60
C ALA A 179 1.20 5.49 -3.92
N GLU A 180 1.48 4.48 -3.09
CA GLU A 180 0.48 3.74 -2.34
C GLU A 180 0.12 4.54 -1.07
N PRO A 181 -1.08 5.14 -0.98
CA PRO A 181 -1.43 5.99 0.14
C PRO A 181 -1.58 5.15 1.40
N THR A 182 -0.81 5.46 2.44
CA THR A 182 -0.89 4.81 3.77
C THR A 182 -2.10 5.26 4.60
N THR A 183 -3.01 6.03 4.03
CA THR A 183 -4.01 6.82 4.75
C THR A 183 -5.43 6.30 4.49
N TRP A 184 -5.63 5.00 4.68
CA TRP A 184 -6.93 4.33 4.56
C TRP A 184 -7.95 4.76 5.63
N ALA A 185 -7.49 5.41 6.71
CA ALA A 185 -8.32 5.93 7.80
C ALA A 185 -8.76 7.40 7.61
N ILE A 186 -8.45 8.05 6.47
CA ILE A 186 -8.85 9.45 6.21
C ILE A 186 -10.36 9.64 6.39
N GLY A 187 -10.72 10.72 7.09
CA GLY A 187 -12.11 11.08 7.39
C GLY A 187 -12.74 10.25 8.51
N MET A 188 -12.10 9.20 9.01
CA MET A 188 -12.62 8.40 10.14
C MET A 188 -12.70 9.20 11.44
N PRO A 189 -11.71 10.03 11.84
CA PRO A 189 -11.85 10.88 13.03
C PRO A 189 -13.08 11.77 12.97
N THR A 190 -13.28 12.44 11.83
CA THR A 190 -14.42 13.33 11.57
C THR A 190 -15.75 12.57 11.61
N GLU A 191 -15.79 11.39 10.99
CA GLU A 191 -16.96 10.52 10.99
C GLU A 191 -17.33 10.04 12.40
N VAL A 192 -16.34 9.59 13.17
CA VAL A 192 -16.52 9.15 14.57
C VAL A 192 -17.05 10.29 15.43
N MET A 193 -16.57 11.52 15.21
CA MET A 193 -17.09 12.70 15.88
C MET A 193 -18.57 12.94 15.52
N ALA A 194 -18.90 12.93 14.22
CA ALA A 194 -20.27 13.11 13.73
C ALA A 194 -21.22 12.08 14.33
N MET A 195 -20.82 10.82 14.33
CA MET A 195 -21.58 9.71 14.88
C MET A 195 -21.79 9.81 16.39
N SER A 196 -20.74 10.17 17.13
CA SER A 196 -20.81 10.35 18.57
C SER A 196 -21.79 11.46 18.93
N LEU A 197 -21.82 12.55 18.16
CA LEU A 197 -22.80 13.61 18.34
C LEU A 197 -24.22 13.13 18.02
N ARG A 198 -24.41 12.35 16.95
CA ARG A 198 -25.72 11.77 16.57
C ARG A 198 -26.27 10.80 17.62
N SER A 199 -25.39 10.11 18.35
CA SER A 199 -25.79 9.24 19.47
C SER A 199 -26.06 10.01 20.77
N GLY A 200 -25.95 11.34 20.76
CA GLY A 200 -26.21 12.18 21.93
C GLY A 200 -25.00 12.37 22.85
N ALA A 201 -23.78 12.01 22.42
CA ALA A 201 -22.58 12.30 23.21
C ALA A 201 -22.34 13.80 23.35
N SER A 202 -21.71 14.19 24.46
CA SER A 202 -21.24 15.56 24.61
C SER A 202 -20.17 15.90 23.57
N LEU A 203 -20.08 17.18 23.18
CA LEU A 203 -19.08 17.68 22.24
C LEU A 203 -17.65 17.34 22.64
N ARG A 204 -17.33 17.43 23.94
CA ARG A 204 -16.01 17.08 24.50
C ARG A 204 -15.71 15.59 24.31
N HIS A 205 -16.69 14.72 24.57
CA HIS A 205 -16.50 13.29 24.42
C HIS A 205 -16.36 12.90 22.94
N ALA A 206 -17.22 13.43 22.06
CA ALA A 206 -17.12 13.22 20.62
C ALA A 206 -15.75 13.65 20.05
N ARG A 207 -15.22 14.80 20.49
CA ARG A 207 -13.90 15.30 20.09
C ARG A 207 -12.76 14.42 20.64
N HIS A 208 -12.90 13.89 21.85
CA HIS A 208 -11.92 12.96 22.43
C HIS A 208 -11.86 11.65 21.64
N CYS A 209 -13.01 11.06 21.30
CA CYS A 209 -13.06 9.83 20.50
C CYS A 209 -12.44 10.04 19.11
N ALA A 210 -12.73 11.17 18.47
CA ALA A 210 -12.10 11.54 17.20
C ALA A 210 -10.58 11.67 17.33
N GLN A 211 -10.11 12.29 18.43
CA GLN A 211 -8.69 12.45 18.69
C GLN A 211 -7.97 11.12 18.87
N GLU A 212 -8.58 10.19 19.60
CA GLU A 212 -8.02 8.87 19.82
C GLU A 212 -7.84 8.09 18.51
N ILE A 213 -8.79 8.23 17.57
CA ILE A 213 -8.68 7.64 16.24
C ILE A 213 -7.59 8.33 15.41
N ALA A 214 -7.50 9.66 15.47
CA ALA A 214 -6.44 10.38 14.76
C ALA A 214 -5.05 10.00 15.27
N ASP A 215 -4.84 9.98 16.58
CA ASP A 215 -3.56 9.63 17.21
C ASP A 215 -3.13 8.19 16.90
N ASN A 216 -4.10 7.28 16.76
CA ASN A 216 -3.83 5.87 16.51
C ASN A 216 -3.63 5.52 15.02
N TYR A 217 -4.25 6.24 14.08
CA TYR A 217 -4.29 5.84 12.67
C TYR A 217 -3.86 6.90 11.66
N LEU A 218 -3.72 8.16 12.07
CA LEU A 218 -3.30 9.24 11.19
C LEU A 218 -1.94 9.80 11.63
N THR A 219 -1.12 10.17 10.65
CA THR A 219 0.15 10.86 10.88
C THR A 219 -0.02 12.39 10.94
N ASP A 220 -1.10 12.89 10.34
CA ASP A 220 -1.43 14.32 10.25
C ASP A 220 -2.74 14.60 10.98
N HIS A 221 -2.74 15.62 11.84
CA HIS A 221 -3.85 16.03 12.69
C HIS A 221 -4.67 17.18 12.08
N SER A 222 -4.35 17.59 10.84
CA SER A 222 -5.08 18.64 10.10
C SER A 222 -6.58 18.37 9.94
N GLU A 223 -7.00 17.10 9.95
CA GLU A 223 -8.43 16.72 9.96
C GLU A 223 -9.13 17.14 11.26
N LEU A 224 -8.46 16.99 12.42
CA LEU A 224 -9.00 17.39 13.72
C LEU A 224 -9.08 18.91 13.87
N GLU A 225 -8.08 19.63 13.38
CA GLU A 225 -8.10 21.10 13.38
C GLU A 225 -9.30 21.63 12.58
N GLN A 226 -9.62 21.00 11.45
CA GLN A 226 -10.82 21.33 10.67
C GLN A 226 -12.13 21.03 11.42
N CYS A 227 -12.17 19.96 12.22
CA CYS A 227 -13.33 19.68 13.09
C CYS A 227 -13.55 20.79 14.13
N ASP A 228 -12.47 21.36 14.68
CA ASP A 228 -12.55 22.47 15.64
C ASP A 228 -13.07 23.75 14.97
N VAL A 229 -12.71 24.00 13.72
CA VAL A 229 -13.27 25.10 12.91
C VAL A 229 -14.77 24.91 12.67
N PHE A 230 -15.22 23.70 12.32
CA PHE A 230 -16.66 23.44 12.15
C PHE A 230 -17.44 23.54 13.45
N MET A 231 -16.82 23.16 14.57
CA MET A 231 -17.39 23.34 15.89
C MET A 231 -17.65 24.83 16.18
N GLU A 232 -16.65 25.69 15.97
CA GLU A 232 -16.81 27.14 16.12
C GLU A 232 -17.89 27.69 15.18
N LEU A 233 -17.92 27.24 13.93
CA LEU A 233 -18.94 27.64 12.96
C LEU A 233 -20.36 27.24 13.41
N SER A 234 -20.54 26.01 13.87
CA SER A 234 -21.83 25.49 14.37
C SER A 234 -22.29 26.28 15.60
N THR A 235 -21.40 26.58 16.55
CA THR A 235 -21.76 27.39 17.74
C THR A 235 -22.22 28.80 17.38
N ARG A 236 -21.69 29.39 16.30
CA ARG A 236 -22.07 30.74 15.84
C ARG A 236 -23.34 30.76 14.99
N THR A 237 -23.59 29.71 14.21
CA THR A 237 -24.65 29.70 13.19
C THR A 237 -25.87 28.84 13.56
N GLY A 238 -25.74 27.95 14.54
CA GLY A 238 -26.78 27.00 14.95
C GLY A 238 -26.99 25.82 13.98
N VAL A 239 -26.19 25.70 12.93
CA VAL A 239 -26.25 24.54 12.00
C VAL A 239 -25.82 23.26 12.72
N ALA A 240 -26.48 22.14 12.42
CA ALA A 240 -26.17 20.84 13.00
C ALA A 240 -24.71 20.41 12.69
N LEU A 241 -23.88 20.35 13.73
CA LEU A 241 -22.46 20.00 13.61
C LEU A 241 -22.26 18.58 13.05
N SER A 242 -23.13 17.63 13.41
CA SER A 242 -23.06 16.25 12.90
C SER A 242 -23.16 16.18 11.39
N ASP A 243 -24.00 17.00 10.76
CA ASP A 243 -24.24 16.97 9.32
C ASP A 243 -23.06 17.60 8.57
N LEU A 244 -22.50 18.68 9.12
CA LEU A 244 -21.27 19.30 8.59
C LEU A 244 -20.09 18.34 8.65
N LEU A 245 -19.91 17.64 9.77
CA LEU A 245 -18.83 16.68 9.95
C LEU A 245 -19.00 15.44 9.06
N HIS A 246 -20.22 14.91 8.93
CA HIS A 246 -20.48 13.77 8.04
C HIS A 246 -20.19 14.13 6.58
N ALA A 247 -20.70 15.28 6.10
CA ALA A 247 -20.40 15.78 4.76
C ALA A 247 -18.89 16.04 4.56
N HIS A 248 -18.19 16.54 5.58
CA HIS A 248 -16.75 16.73 5.52
C HIS A 248 -15.98 15.42 5.44
N ALA A 249 -16.39 14.40 6.19
CA ALA A 249 -15.78 13.07 6.13
C ALA A 249 -15.91 12.45 4.73
N GLU A 250 -17.07 12.60 4.08
CA GLU A 250 -17.27 12.20 2.68
C GLU A 250 -16.34 12.95 1.73
N LEU A 251 -16.25 14.29 1.86
CA LEU A 251 -15.36 15.11 1.05
C LEU A 251 -13.88 14.74 1.19
N LEU A 252 -13.43 14.41 2.42
CA LEU A 252 -12.06 13.96 2.68
C LEU A 252 -11.77 12.63 1.98
N ARG A 253 -12.69 11.67 2.07
CA ARG A 253 -12.58 10.36 1.40
C ARG A 253 -12.55 10.51 -0.12
N ASP A 254 -13.40 11.37 -0.68
CA ASP A 254 -13.42 11.64 -2.11
C ASP A 254 -12.14 12.33 -2.61
N ARG A 255 -11.60 13.29 -1.86
CA ARG A 255 -10.31 13.93 -2.15
C ARG A 255 -9.15 12.94 -2.07
N ALA A 256 -9.13 12.09 -1.04
CA ALA A 256 -8.14 11.04 -0.89
C ALA A 256 -8.19 10.06 -2.06
N ARG A 257 -9.39 9.67 -2.51
CA ARG A 257 -9.58 8.83 -3.68
C ARG A 257 -9.06 9.47 -4.96
N ASN A 258 -9.43 10.74 -5.21
CA ASN A 258 -9.02 11.44 -6.44
C ASN A 258 -7.51 11.65 -6.50
N SER A 259 -6.88 12.05 -5.39
CA SER A 259 -5.43 12.22 -5.29
C SER A 259 -4.66 10.90 -5.42
N SER A 260 -5.22 9.81 -4.89
CA SER A 260 -4.67 8.46 -5.07
C SER A 260 -4.67 8.07 -6.55
N ARG A 261 -5.81 8.24 -7.22
CA ARG A 261 -5.96 7.93 -8.65
C ARG A 261 -4.97 8.72 -9.51
N GLU A 262 -4.85 10.02 -9.27
CA GLU A 262 -3.91 10.87 -9.98
C GLU A 262 -2.45 10.43 -9.77
N SER A 263 -2.11 10.02 -8.54
CA SER A 263 -0.77 9.53 -8.19
C SER A 263 -0.45 8.21 -8.87
N ILE A 264 -1.42 7.30 -8.97
CA ILE A 264 -1.31 6.02 -9.68
C ILE A 264 -1.12 6.25 -11.18
N GLU A 265 -1.88 7.15 -11.80
CA GLU A 265 -1.77 7.48 -13.22
C GLU A 265 -0.38 8.05 -13.55
N ARG A 266 0.14 8.97 -12.71
CA ARG A 266 1.51 9.50 -12.85
C ARG A 266 2.59 8.46 -12.60
N LEU A 267 2.36 7.49 -11.73
CA LEU A 267 3.31 6.44 -11.42
C LEU A 267 3.62 5.58 -12.66
N GLY A 268 2.63 5.30 -13.50
CA GLY A 268 2.84 4.58 -14.76
C GLY A 268 3.92 5.21 -15.64
N VAL A 269 3.92 6.54 -15.77
CA VAL A 269 4.93 7.31 -16.51
C VAL A 269 6.28 7.30 -15.78
N LYS A 270 6.27 7.53 -14.46
CA LYS A 270 7.51 7.57 -13.65
C LYS A 270 8.24 6.22 -13.64
N LEU A 271 7.53 5.10 -13.74
CA LEU A 271 8.11 3.76 -13.81
C LEU A 271 8.91 3.51 -15.09
N MET A 272 8.68 4.27 -16.17
CA MET A 272 9.44 4.13 -17.41
C MET A 272 10.89 4.62 -17.28
N ILE A 273 11.16 5.56 -16.36
CA ILE A 273 12.49 6.16 -16.16
C ILE A 273 13.51 5.12 -15.60
N PRO A 274 13.27 4.44 -14.46
CA PRO A 274 14.14 3.38 -13.97
C PRO A 274 14.36 2.30 -15.03
N LEU A 275 13.29 1.95 -15.76
CA LEU A 275 13.35 0.91 -16.76
C LEU A 275 14.27 1.28 -17.92
N GLY A 276 14.10 2.47 -18.50
CA GLY A 276 14.93 2.95 -19.60
C GLY A 276 16.40 3.14 -19.19
N VAL A 277 16.64 3.79 -18.04
CA VAL A 277 17.99 4.16 -17.61
C VAL A 277 18.80 2.95 -17.10
N CYS A 278 18.14 1.98 -16.45
CA CYS A 278 18.86 0.85 -15.85
C CYS A 278 18.82 -0.41 -16.71
N VAL A 279 17.70 -0.70 -17.40
CA VAL A 279 17.54 -1.98 -18.09
C VAL A 279 18.14 -1.96 -19.49
N LEU A 280 18.12 -0.83 -20.20
CA LEU A 280 18.78 -0.73 -21.50
C LEU A 280 20.30 -0.96 -21.39
N PRO A 281 21.04 -0.33 -20.46
CA PRO A 281 22.46 -0.63 -20.29
C PRO A 281 22.72 -2.06 -19.79
N ALA A 282 21.86 -2.60 -18.92
CA ALA A 282 21.98 -4.00 -18.47
C ALA A 282 21.80 -5.00 -19.61
N PHE A 283 20.85 -4.74 -20.53
CA PHE A 283 20.65 -5.56 -21.73
C PHE A 283 21.85 -5.48 -22.67
N ILE A 284 22.41 -4.29 -22.90
CA ILE A 284 23.60 -4.12 -23.74
C ILE A 284 24.78 -4.88 -23.12
N ALA A 285 24.96 -4.77 -21.80
CA ALA A 285 26.00 -5.49 -21.08
C ALA A 285 25.83 -7.00 -21.22
N VAL A 286 24.67 -7.58 -20.89
CA VAL A 286 24.54 -9.04 -20.82
C VAL A 286 24.24 -9.70 -22.17
N GLY A 287 23.50 -9.03 -23.04
CA GLY A 287 23.05 -9.58 -24.32
C GLY A 287 23.97 -9.25 -25.48
N VAL A 288 24.24 -7.95 -25.69
CA VAL A 288 24.90 -7.48 -26.92
C VAL A 288 26.41 -7.64 -26.87
N LEU A 289 27.05 -7.19 -25.78
CA LEU A 289 28.52 -7.20 -25.67
C LEU A 289 29.13 -8.61 -25.77
N PRO A 290 28.60 -9.64 -25.07
CA PRO A 290 29.14 -11.00 -25.12
C PRO A 290 28.93 -11.64 -26.49
N LEU A 291 27.81 -11.33 -27.16
CA LEU A 291 27.54 -11.80 -28.51
C LEU A 291 28.57 -11.24 -29.50
N VAL A 292 28.79 -9.92 -29.47
CA VAL A 292 29.79 -9.26 -30.33
C VAL A 292 31.19 -9.80 -30.04
N ALA A 293 31.56 -9.96 -28.76
CA ALA A 293 32.85 -10.52 -28.37
C ALA A 293 33.02 -11.97 -28.84
N SER A 294 31.98 -12.80 -28.73
CA SER A 294 31.99 -14.19 -29.20
C SER A 294 32.15 -14.27 -30.72
N VAL A 295 31.46 -13.41 -31.48
CA VAL A 295 31.55 -13.35 -32.94
C VAL A 295 32.97 -12.95 -33.38
N ILE A 296 33.53 -11.90 -32.78
CA ILE A 296 34.88 -11.42 -33.08
C ILE A 296 35.91 -12.53 -32.80
N SER A 297 35.84 -13.16 -31.61
CA SER A 297 36.75 -14.25 -31.22
C SER A 297 36.67 -15.44 -32.19
N SER A 298 35.45 -15.82 -32.61
CA SER A 298 35.25 -16.90 -33.57
C SER A 298 35.74 -16.59 -34.99
N THR A 299 35.81 -15.30 -35.35
CA THR A 299 36.28 -14.86 -36.68
C THR A 299 37.80 -14.75 -36.72
N THR A 300 38.44 -14.36 -35.62
CA THR A 300 39.92 -14.27 -35.52
C THR A 300 40.62 -15.63 -35.36
N LEU A 301 39.86 -16.71 -35.14
CA LEU A 301 40.36 -18.08 -34.99
C LEU A 301 40.23 -18.93 -36.28
N LYS A 302 39.89 -18.32 -37.41
CA LYS A 302 39.98 -18.90 -38.77
C LYS A 302 41.03 -18.18 -39.58
#